data_AF-A0A0J1G9G7-F1
#
_entry.id   AF-A0A0J1G9G7-F1
#
_cell.length_a   1.000
_cell.length_b   1.000
_cell.length_c   1.000
_cell.angle_alpha   90.00
_cell.angle_beta   90.00
_cell.angle_gamma   90.00
#
_symmetry.space_group_name_H-M   'P 1'
#
loop_
_entity.id
_entity.type
_entity.pdbx_description
1 polymer ?
#
loop_
_entity_poly.entity_id
_entity_poly.type
_entity_poly.pdbx_seq_one_letter_code
_entity_poly.pdbx_strand_id
1 'polypeptide(L)'
;MHNISEFIKQNITLFDSFYNIYLLGSILNANRIPNDIDILLIYSKDSNKILNVINIISSTLETISGLPVDLTVLSIEEEIDTGF
;
A
#
# COMPACT_ATOMS: atom_id res chain seq x y z
N MET A 1 2.93 20.85 -3.24
CA MET A 1 2.18 19.59 -3.10
C MET A 1 3.12 18.60 -2.45
N HIS A 2 2.74 18.05 -1.29
CA HIS A 2 3.50 16.97 -0.67
C HIS A 2 3.42 15.75 -1.60
N ASN A 3 4.55 15.34 -2.16
CA ASN A 3 4.59 14.29 -3.17
C ASN A 3 4.44 12.96 -2.44
N ILE A 4 3.22 12.41 -2.39
CA ILE A 4 2.90 11.16 -1.68
C ILE A 4 3.83 10.00 -2.07
N SER A 5 4.35 10.00 -3.30
CA SER A 5 5.35 9.05 -3.76
C SER A 5 6.68 9.16 -2.99
N GLU A 6 7.10 10.36 -2.58
CA GLU A 6 8.26 10.55 -1.71
C GLU A 6 7.98 10.06 -0.29
N PHE A 7 6.76 10.22 0.21
CA PHE A 7 6.38 9.71 1.53
C PHE A 7 6.39 8.19 1.60
N ILE A 8 5.87 7.53 0.57
CA ILE A 8 5.92 6.06 0.47
C ILE A 8 7.39 5.59 0.38
N LYS A 9 8.24 6.28 -0.39
CA LYS A 9 9.67 5.97 -0.47
C LYS A 9 10.40 6.14 0.87
N GLN A 10 10.09 7.18 1.64
CA GLN A 10 10.70 7.40 2.96
C GLN A 10 10.30 6.34 3.99
N ASN A 11 9.13 5.73 3.82
CA ASN A 11 8.61 4.70 4.70
C ASN A 11 8.64 3.31 4.05
N ILE A 12 9.53 3.09 3.07
CA ILE A 12 9.58 1.84 2.30
C ILE A 12 9.78 0.60 3.20
N THR A 13 10.48 0.77 4.33
CA THR A 13 10.73 -0.29 5.30
C THR A 13 9.47 -0.81 5.99
N LEU A 14 8.37 -0.04 5.98
CA LEU A 14 7.07 -0.53 6.46
C LEU A 14 6.57 -1.73 5.64
N PHE A 15 7.05 -1.85 4.40
CA PHE A 15 6.58 -2.84 3.45
C PHE A 15 7.53 -4.03 3.26
N ASP A 16 8.60 -4.14 4.06
CA ASP A 16 9.63 -5.19 3.94
C ASP A 16 9.08 -6.63 4.07
N SER A 17 7.88 -6.78 4.63
CA SER A 17 7.19 -8.07 4.76
C SER A 17 6.38 -8.49 3.52
N PHE A 18 6.32 -7.64 2.49
CA PHE A 18 5.57 -7.87 1.26
C PHE A 18 6.50 -8.13 0.08
N TYR A 19 6.05 -9.01 -0.81
CA TYR A 19 6.76 -9.41 -2.02
C TYR A 19 6.69 -8.32 -3.09
N ASN A 20 5.49 -7.83 -3.39
CA ASN A 20 5.25 -6.73 -4.31
C ASN A 20 4.30 -5.71 -3.67
N ILE A 21 4.47 -4.44 -4.04
CA ILE A 21 3.64 -3.33 -3.59
C ILE A 21 3.26 -2.51 -4.82
N TYR A 22 1.97 -2.29 -5.03
CA TYR A 22 1.47 -1.46 -6.13
C TYR A 22 0.67 -0.29 -5.57
N LEU A 23 0.93 0.89 -6.13
CA LEU A 23 0.15 2.08 -5.88
C LEU A 23 -0.90 2.22 -6.98
N LEU A 24 -2.16 2.36 -6.59
CA LEU A 24 -3.30 2.34 -7.51
C LEU A 24 -4.12 3.62 -7.43
N GLY A 25 -5.08 3.75 -8.34
CA GLY A 25 -6.12 4.76 -8.25
C GLY A 25 -5.67 6.16 -8.65
N SER A 26 -6.38 7.15 -8.09
CA SER A 26 -6.31 8.55 -8.54
C SER A 26 -4.96 9.23 -8.26
N ILE A 27 -4.20 8.67 -7.33
CA ILE A 27 -2.88 9.15 -6.89
C ILE A 27 -1.80 9.08 -7.98
N LEU A 28 -2.00 8.23 -9.00
CA LEU A 28 -1.12 8.11 -10.15
C LEU A 28 -1.28 9.31 -11.11
N ASN A 29 -2.37 10.08 -10.98
CA ASN A 29 -2.64 11.23 -11.83
C ASN A 29 -2.06 12.51 -11.22
N ALA A 30 -0.91 12.94 -11.74
CA ALA A 30 -0.20 14.14 -11.26
C ALA A 30 -1.01 15.45 -11.37
N ASN A 31 -2.06 15.48 -12.18
CA ASN A 31 -2.92 16.65 -12.36
C ASN A 31 -4.13 16.67 -11.40
N ARG A 32 -4.25 15.68 -10.52
CA ARG A 32 -5.37 15.54 -9.58
C ARG A 32 -4.86 15.46 -8.15
N ILE A 33 -5.61 16.07 -7.23
CA ILE A 33 -5.41 15.83 -5.80
C ILE A 33 -6.12 14.51 -5.47
N PRO A 34 -5.41 13.49 -4.97
CA PRO A 34 -6.02 12.23 -4.58
C PRO A 34 -6.95 12.43 -3.38
N ASN A 35 -8.07 11.71 -3.37
CA ASN A 35 -9.01 11.72 -2.24
C ASN A 35 -8.62 10.70 -1.16
N ASP A 36 -7.93 9.66 -1.58
CA ASP A 36 -7.57 8.44 -0.87
C ASP A 36 -6.26 7.87 -1.43
N ILE A 37 -5.71 6.89 -0.72
CA ILE A 37 -4.49 6.17 -1.12
C ILE A 37 -4.86 4.69 -1.28
N ASP A 38 -4.93 4.23 -2.53
CA ASP A 38 -5.18 2.84 -2.85
C ASP A 38 -3.85 2.08 -2.99
N ILE A 39 -3.62 1.05 -2.18
CA ILE A 39 -2.41 0.23 -2.22
C ILE A 39 -2.78 -1.25 -2.31
N LEU A 40 -2.15 -1.96 -3.25
CA LEU A 40 -2.18 -3.41 -3.33
C LEU A 40 -0.88 -3.98 -2.75
N LEU A 41 -1.01 -4.85 -1.76
CA LEU A 41 0.09 -5.51 -1.06
C LEU A 41 0.09 -7.01 -1.36
N ILE A 42 1.17 -7.51 -1.94
CA ILE A 42 1.34 -8.94 -2.24
C ILE A 42 2.22 -9.59 -1.20
N TYR A 43 1.80 -10.71 -0.61
CA TYR A 43 2.58 -11.43 0.39
C TYR A 43 2.87 -12.89 0.00
N SER A 44 3.96 -13.44 0.55
CA SER A 44 4.23 -14.89 0.48
C SER A 44 3.65 -15.61 1.70
N LYS A 45 3.23 -16.88 1.51
CA LYS A 45 2.53 -17.73 2.51
C LYS A 45 3.14 -17.80 3.91
N ASP A 46 4.41 -17.45 4.08
CA ASP A 46 5.12 -17.54 5.36
C ASP A 46 4.85 -16.37 6.33
N SER A 47 4.03 -15.39 5.95
CA SER A 47 3.85 -14.18 6.77
C SER A 47 2.67 -14.30 7.74
N ASN A 48 2.88 -15.02 8.84
CA ASN A 48 1.92 -15.12 9.96
C ASN A 48 1.66 -13.78 10.70
N LYS A 49 2.29 -12.68 10.28
CA LYS A 49 2.18 -11.34 10.91
C LYS A 49 1.54 -10.28 10.02
N ILE A 50 1.03 -10.64 8.84
CA ILE A 50 0.49 -9.69 7.85
C ILE A 50 -0.55 -8.74 8.44
N LEU A 51 -1.54 -9.26 9.16
CA LEU A 51 -2.65 -8.44 9.69
C LEU A 51 -2.16 -7.31 10.61
N ASN A 52 -1.18 -7.58 11.46
CA ASN A 52 -0.60 -6.54 12.32
C ASN A 52 0.19 -5.52 11.51
N VAL A 53 0.93 -5.95 10.49
CA VAL A 53 1.69 -5.06 9.62
C VAL A 53 0.76 -4.17 8.78
N ILE A 54 -0.33 -4.72 8.24
CA ILE A 54 -1.37 -3.96 7.49
C ILE A 54 -1.92 -2.82 8.34
N ASN A 55 -2.32 -3.11 9.57
CA ASN A 55 -2.89 -2.09 10.48
C ASN A 55 -1.87 -0.98 10.77
N ILE A 56 -0.60 -1.34 10.98
CA ILE A 56 0.48 -0.37 11.19
C ILE A 56 0.68 0.50 9.95
N ILE A 57 0.71 -0.12 8.75
CA ILE A 57 0.85 0.61 7.48
C ILE A 57 -0.29 1.61 7.31
N SER A 58 -1.54 1.14 7.41
CA SER A 58 -2.73 1.98 7.24
C SER A 58 -2.71 3.16 8.20
N SER A 59 -2.61 2.92 9.51
CA SER A 59 -2.61 4.00 10.51
C SER A 59 -1.43 4.97 10.32
N THR A 60 -0.24 4.48 9.95
CA THR A 60 0.92 5.35 9.72
C THR A 60 0.71 6.25 8.51
N LEU A 61 0.25 5.68 7.39
CA LEU A 61 0.01 6.43 6.16
C LEU A 61 -1.14 7.42 6.31
N GLU A 62 -2.23 7.05 6.98
CA GLU A 62 -3.36 7.95 7.26
C GLU A 62 -2.91 9.13 8.14
N THR A 63 -2.14 8.85 9.20
CA THR A 63 -1.63 9.89 10.11
C THR A 63 -0.72 10.88 9.38
N ILE A 64 0.15 10.40 8.49
CA ILE A 64 1.12 11.22 7.78
C ILE A 64 0.47 12.00 6.63
N SER A 65 -0.38 11.34 5.86
CA SER A 65 -0.96 11.92 4.64
C SER A 65 -2.21 12.78 4.93
N GLY A 66 -2.91 12.50 6.03
CA GLY A 66 -4.24 13.05 6.29
C GLY A 66 -5.32 12.55 5.33
N LEU A 67 -5.02 11.50 4.54
CA LEU A 67 -5.93 10.88 3.59
C LEU A 67 -6.32 9.47 4.08
N PRO A 68 -7.56 9.03 3.82
CA PRO A 68 -7.94 7.63 3.99
C PRO A 68 -7.05 6.70 3.15
N VAL A 69 -6.74 5.52 3.68
CA VAL A 69 -5.92 4.52 2.99
C VAL A 69 -6.74 3.26 2.77
N ASP A 70 -6.92 2.86 1.52
CA ASP A 70 -7.50 1.58 1.15
C ASP A 70 -6.41 0.56 0.84
N LEU A 71 -6.40 -0.56 1.57
CA LEU A 71 -5.41 -1.62 1.44
C LEU A 71 -6.07 -2.89 0.90
N THR A 72 -5.73 -3.25 -0.32
CA THR A 72 -6.02 -4.58 -0.86
C THR A 72 -4.83 -5.48 -0.60
N VAL A 73 -5.05 -6.68 -0.06
CA VAL A 73 -3.97 -7.61 0.27
C VAL A 73 -4.24 -8.96 -0.38
N LEU A 74 -3.28 -9.44 -1.16
CA LEU A 74 -3.34 -10.72 -1.87
C LEU A 74 -2.09 -11.55 -1.57
N SER A 75 -2.26 -12.87 -1.48
CA SER A 75 -1.14 -13.80 -1.59
C SER A 75 -0.60 -13.81 -3.03
N ILE A 76 0.65 -14.27 -3.21
CA ILE A 76 1.23 -14.50 -4.55
C ILE A 76 0.33 -15.41 -5.39
N GLU A 77 -0.29 -16.43 -4.76
CA GLU A 77 -1.22 -17.30 -5.48
C GLU A 77 -2.47 -16.55 -5.95
N GLU A 78 -3.04 -15.68 -5.12
CA GLU A 78 -4.20 -14.86 -5.49
C GLU A 78 -3.87 -13.81 -6.55
N GLU A 79 -2.66 -13.21 -6.54
CA GLU A 79 -2.18 -12.30 -7.59
C GLU A 79 -2.20 -13.00 -8.96
N ILE A 80 -1.66 -14.23 -9.02
CA ILE A 80 -1.62 -15.04 -10.24
C ILE A 80 -3.03 -15.44 -10.69
N ASP A 81 -3.87 -15.91 -9.77
CA ASP A 81 -5.21 -16.40 -10.08
C ASP A 81 -6.14 -15.27 -10.55
N THR A 82 -5.97 -14.05 -10.03
CA THR A 82 -6.77 -12.89 -10.42
C THR A 82 -6.27 -12.21 -11.70
N GLY A 83 -5.07 -12.56 -12.18
CA GLY A 83 -4.48 -12.04 -13.41
C GLY A 83 -4.17 -10.55 -13.35
N PHE A 84 -3.76 -10.07 -12.17
CA PHE A 84 -3.30 -8.70 -11.97
C PHE A 84 -2.02 -8.40 -12.76
#